data_AF-F1T6L5-F1
#
_entry.id   AF-F1T6L5-F1
#
_cell.length_a   1.000
_cell.length_b   1.000
_cell.length_c   1.000
_cell.angle_alpha   90.00
_cell.angle_beta   90.00
_cell.angle_gamma   90.00
#
_symmetry.space_group_name_H-M   'P 1'
#
loop_
_entity.id
_entity.type
_entity.pdbx_description
1 polymer ?
#
loop_
_entity_poly.entity_id
_entity_poly.type
_entity_poly.pdbx_seq_one_letter_code
_entity_poly.pdbx_strand_id
1 'polypeptide(L)'
;MAESVVFLREQGIKSVKQLDEYIQKAADERQNIQEKIKAIDKEMQKLSATMERVHTVKKYRAYYKEYKADPSNKAFFEEHKAEITRYEKALTKLKSPIQVA
;
A
#
# COMPACT_ATOMS: atom_id res chain seq x y z
N MET A 1 -42.97 -1.45 2.11
CA MET A 1 -43.79 -2.65 2.43
C MET A 1 -44.02 -3.53 1.20
N ALA A 2 -44.66 -3.04 0.13
CA ALA A 2 -44.88 -3.85 -1.08
C ALA A 2 -43.56 -4.28 -1.77
N GLU A 3 -42.62 -3.36 -1.95
CA GLU A 3 -41.29 -3.65 -2.54
C GLU A 3 -40.48 -4.66 -1.72
N SER A 4 -40.51 -4.53 -0.39
CA SER A 4 -39.85 -5.43 0.55
C SER A 4 -40.39 -6.86 0.42
N VAL A 5 -41.71 -7.01 0.27
CA VAL A 5 -42.38 -8.31 0.10
C VAL A 5 -42.10 -8.91 -1.27
N VAL A 6 -41.98 -8.09 -2.33
CA VAL A 6 -41.59 -8.54 -3.67
C VAL A 6 -40.14 -9.05 -3.66
N PHE A 7 -39.22 -8.30 -3.07
CA PHE A 7 -37.81 -8.69 -2.94
C PHE A 7 -37.65 -10.03 -2.21
N LEU A 8 -38.31 -10.21 -1.06
CA LEU A 8 -38.25 -11.49 -0.33
C LEU A 8 -38.72 -12.67 -1.19
N ARG A 9 -39.77 -12.46 -2.00
CA ARG A 9 -40.29 -13.47 -2.94
C ARG A 9 -39.30 -13.79 -4.06
N GLU A 10 -38.66 -12.77 -4.64
CA GLU A 10 -37.62 -12.92 -5.67
C GLU A 10 -36.39 -13.64 -5.14
N GLN A 11 -35.98 -13.37 -3.90
CA GLN A 11 -34.89 -14.06 -3.22
C GLN A 11 -35.28 -15.45 -2.69
N GLY A 12 -36.53 -15.88 -2.88
CA GLY A 12 -37.04 -17.18 -2.42
C GLY A 12 -37.16 -17.32 -0.89
N ILE A 13 -37.13 -16.20 -0.16
CA ILE A 13 -37.21 -16.16 1.30
C ILE A 13 -38.67 -16.25 1.73
N LYS A 14 -39.00 -17.31 2.48
CA LYS A 14 -40.39 -17.66 2.88
C LYS A 14 -40.63 -17.58 4.38
N SER A 15 -39.58 -17.40 5.19
CA SER A 15 -39.68 -17.30 6.64
C SER A 15 -38.70 -16.29 7.21
N VAL A 16 -38.98 -15.81 8.42
CA VAL A 16 -38.09 -14.92 9.16
C VAL A 16 -36.73 -15.59 9.40
N LYS A 17 -36.71 -16.87 9.74
CA LYS A 17 -35.45 -17.64 9.90
C LYS A 17 -34.58 -17.62 8.64
N GLN A 18 -35.19 -17.80 7.46
CA GLN A 18 -34.47 -17.72 6.19
C GLN A 18 -33.96 -16.31 5.90
N LEU A 19 -34.70 -15.28 6.31
CA LEU A 19 -34.25 -13.89 6.22
C LEU A 19 -33.03 -13.65 7.10
N ASP A 20 -33.04 -14.13 8.35
CA ASP A 20 -31.92 -13.99 9.28
C ASP A 20 -30.66 -14.70 8.76
N GLU A 21 -30.80 -15.92 8.23
CA GLU A 21 -29.71 -16.68 7.60
C GLU A 21 -29.14 -15.93 6.38
N TYR A 22 -30.01 -15.35 5.55
CA TYR A 22 -29.60 -14.55 4.39
C TYR A 22 -28.83 -13.29 4.82
N ILE A 23 -29.33 -12.57 5.84
CA ILE A 23 -28.67 -11.37 6.38
C ILE A 23 -27.30 -11.72 6.95
N GLN A 24 -27.21 -12.81 7.72
CA GLN A 24 -25.94 -13.25 8.30
C GLN A 24 -24.93 -13.59 7.22
N LYS A 25 -25.32 -14.40 6.22
CA LYS A 25 -24.43 -14.77 5.11
C LYS A 25 -23.97 -13.53 4.34
N ALA A 26 -24.88 -12.61 4.03
CA ALA A 26 -24.53 -11.36 3.35
C ALA A 26 -23.60 -10.47 4.19
N ALA A 27 -23.77 -10.47 5.52
CA ALA A 27 -22.87 -9.75 6.43
C ALA A 27 -21.47 -10.38 6.47
N ASP A 28 -21.38 -11.71 6.51
CA ASP A 28 -20.12 -12.45 6.50
C ASP A 28 -19.37 -12.26 5.17
N GLU A 29 -20.09 -12.33 4.04
CA GLU A 29 -19.53 -12.06 2.71
C GLU A 29 -19.00 -10.63 2.60
N ARG A 30 -19.77 -9.65 3.09
CA ARG A 30 -19.34 -8.24 3.14
C ARG A 30 -18.07 -8.07 3.97
N GLN A 31 -18.00 -8.72 5.13
CA GLN A 31 -16.82 -8.67 6.01
C GLN A 31 -15.58 -9.24 5.31
N ASN A 32 -15.71 -10.41 4.68
CA ASN A 32 -14.62 -11.03 3.93
C ASN A 32 -14.12 -10.14 2.78
N ILE A 33 -15.04 -9.47 2.06
CA ILE A 33 -14.66 -8.50 1.01
C ILE A 33 -13.91 -7.31 1.61
N GLN A 34 -14.35 -6.77 2.75
CA GLN A 34 -13.66 -5.67 3.42
C GLN A 34 -12.25 -6.05 3.89
N GLU A 35 -12.04 -7.27 4.35
CA GLU A 35 -10.72 -7.77 4.73
C GLU A 35 -9.78 -7.87 3.52
N LYS A 36 -10.29 -8.35 2.38
CA LYS A 36 -9.53 -8.36 1.12
C LYS A 36 -9.17 -6.96 0.65
N ILE A 37 -10.11 -6.00 0.72
CA ILE A 37 -9.85 -4.59 0.39
C ILE A 37 -8.74 -4.03 1.28
N LYS A 38 -8.81 -4.24 2.60
CA LYS A 38 -7.77 -3.79 3.54
C LYS A 38 -6.39 -4.41 3.23
N ALA A 39 -6.35 -5.68 2.83
CA ALA A 39 -5.10 -6.33 2.43
C ALA A 39 -4.53 -5.69 1.16
N ILE A 40 -5.37 -5.44 0.15
CA ILE A 40 -4.97 -4.76 -1.09
C ILE A 40 -4.46 -3.34 -0.81
N ASP A 41 -5.16 -2.57 0.02
CA ASP A 41 -4.75 -1.21 0.38
C ASP A 41 -3.36 -1.18 1.01
N LYS A 42 -3.06 -2.14 1.91
CA LYS A 42 -1.74 -2.27 2.52
C LYS A 42 -0.66 -2.57 1.47
N GLU A 43 -0.94 -3.46 0.52
CA GLU A 43 0.01 -3.77 -0.56
C GLU A 43 0.20 -2.59 -1.52
N MET A 44 -0.86 -1.84 -1.84
CA MET A 44 -0.79 -0.62 -2.65
C MET A 44 0.07 0.45 -1.97
N GLN A 45 -0.07 0.66 -0.66
CA GLN A 45 0.76 1.59 0.09
C GLN A 45 2.24 1.17 0.08
N LYS A 46 2.54 -0.13 0.25
CA LYS A 46 3.91 -0.65 0.16
C LYS A 46 4.50 -0.44 -1.23
N LEU A 47 3.72 -0.70 -2.28
CA LEU A 47 4.15 -0.51 -3.66
C LEU A 47 4.44 0.96 -3.95
N SER A 48 3.53 1.86 -3.56
CA SER A 48 3.71 3.32 -3.72
C SER A 48 4.98 3.82 -3.03
N ALA A 49 5.18 3.44 -1.75
CA ALA A 49 6.40 3.80 -1.02
C ALA A 49 7.67 3.23 -1.66
N THR A 50 7.60 2.03 -2.25
CA THR A 50 8.72 1.43 -2.97
C THR A 50 9.02 2.18 -4.27
N MET A 51 7.99 2.55 -5.03
CA MET A 51 8.15 3.35 -6.26
C MET A 51 8.81 4.70 -5.98
N GLU A 52 8.39 5.40 -4.92
CA GLU A 52 8.99 6.68 -4.51
C GLU A 52 10.48 6.53 -4.16
N ARG A 53 10.83 5.47 -3.42
CA ARG A 53 12.24 5.18 -3.08
C ARG A 53 13.06 4.87 -4.34
N VAL A 54 12.53 4.05 -5.25
CA VAL A 54 13.20 3.72 -6.53
C VAL A 54 13.40 4.99 -7.36
N HIS A 55 12.39 5.85 -7.44
CA HIS A 55 12.49 7.13 -8.13
C HIS A 55 13.60 8.01 -7.52
N THR A 56 13.63 8.13 -6.20
CA THR A 56 14.65 8.88 -5.46
C THR A 56 16.06 8.35 -5.73
N VAL A 57 16.25 7.02 -5.69
CA VAL A 57 17.53 6.37 -5.98
C VAL A 57 17.95 6.64 -7.43
N LYS A 58 17.04 6.54 -8.40
CA LYS A 58 17.33 6.84 -9.80
C LYS A 58 17.74 8.30 -9.99
N LYS A 59 16.99 9.23 -9.38
CA LYS A 59 17.20 10.68 -9.50
C LYS A 59 18.59 11.12 -9.02
N TYR A 60 19.02 10.62 -7.87
CA TYR A 60 20.27 11.07 -7.23
C TYR A 60 21.47 10.13 -7.44
N ARG A 61 21.34 9.14 -8.33
CA ARG A 61 22.39 8.13 -8.58
C ARG A 61 23.71 8.73 -9.05
N ALA A 62 23.67 9.80 -9.86
CA ALA A 62 24.87 10.44 -10.40
C ALA A 62 25.71 11.08 -9.29
N TYR A 63 25.09 11.93 -8.46
CA TYR A 63 25.74 12.56 -7.32
C TYR A 63 26.38 11.55 -6.36
N TYR A 64 25.67 10.45 -6.08
CA TYR A 64 26.21 9.41 -5.21
C TYR A 64 27.43 8.71 -5.82
N LYS A 65 27.43 8.45 -7.13
CA LYS A 65 28.56 7.81 -7.81
C LYS A 65 29.81 8.70 -7.79
N GLU A 66 29.63 9.99 -8.01
CA GLU A 66 30.73 10.95 -8.00
C GLU A 66 31.32 11.13 -6.60
N TYR A 67 30.46 11.28 -5.58
CA TYR A 67 30.87 11.24 -4.18
C TYR A 67 31.62 9.95 -3.82
N LYS A 68 31.15 8.79 -4.29
CA LYS A 68 31.82 7.50 -4.05
C LYS A 68 33.18 7.38 -4.74
N ALA A 69 33.37 8.06 -5.87
CA ALA A 69 34.61 8.03 -6.64
C ALA A 69 35.69 8.90 -5.98
N ASP A 70 35.32 10.05 -5.41
CA ASP A 70 36.21 10.90 -4.62
C ASP A 70 35.54 11.42 -3.33
N PRO A 71 35.54 10.62 -2.25
CA PRO A 71 34.95 11.02 -0.98
C PRO A 71 35.68 12.16 -0.27
N SER A 72 36.90 12.50 -0.71
CA SER A 72 37.74 13.53 -0.09
C SER A 72 37.45 14.93 -0.65
N ASN A 73 36.69 15.02 -1.75
CA ASN A 73 36.20 16.28 -2.30
C ASN A 73 35.11 16.89 -1.40
N LYS A 74 35.57 17.65 -0.40
CA LYS A 74 34.69 18.33 0.57
C LYS A 74 33.77 19.36 -0.08
N ALA A 75 34.21 20.03 -1.13
CA ALA A 75 33.40 21.03 -1.82
C ALA A 75 32.17 20.39 -2.48
N PHE A 76 32.38 19.29 -3.23
CA PHE A 76 31.30 18.52 -3.84
C PHE A 76 30.36 17.91 -2.79
N PHE A 77 30.93 17.35 -1.71
CA PHE A 77 30.12 16.76 -0.65
C PHE A 77 29.21 17.79 0.01
N GLU A 78 29.69 18.99 0.34
CA GLU A 78 28.86 20.02 0.96
C GLU A 78 27.82 20.59 -0.03
N GLU A 79 28.14 20.71 -1.32
CA GLU A 79 27.19 21.15 -2.35
C GLU A 79 26.05 20.15 -2.58
N HIS A 80 26.35 18.85 -2.58
CA HIS A 80 25.37 17.77 -2.90
C HIS A 80 24.98 16.91 -1.69
N LYS A 81 25.24 17.41 -0.48
CA LYS A 81 25.01 16.69 0.78
C LYS A 81 23.58 16.20 0.91
N ALA A 82 22.62 17.04 0.54
CA ALA A 82 21.20 16.74 0.65
C ALA A 82 20.79 15.60 -0.29
N GLU A 83 21.27 15.62 -1.53
CA GLU A 83 21.03 14.64 -2.59
C GLU A 83 21.64 13.29 -2.22
N ILE A 84 22.89 13.29 -1.75
CA ILE A 84 23.61 12.09 -1.29
C ILE A 84 22.87 11.47 -0.10
N THR A 85 22.49 12.28 0.89
CA THR A 85 21.75 11.80 2.08
C THR A 85 20.38 11.22 1.69
N ARG A 86 19.65 11.88 0.77
CA ARG A 86 18.36 11.38 0.26
C ARG A 86 18.53 10.05 -0.48
N TYR A 87 19.57 9.93 -1.30
CA TYR A 87 19.91 8.69 -2.00
C TYR A 87 20.18 7.56 -1.00
N GLU A 88 21.07 7.78 -0.04
CA GLU A 88 21.45 6.75 0.94
C GLU A 88 20.26 6.31 1.78
N LYS A 89 19.44 7.25 2.25
CA LYS A 89 18.23 6.95 3.00
C LYS A 89 17.24 6.12 2.17
N ALA A 90 17.01 6.48 0.91
CA ALA A 90 16.12 5.74 0.02
C ALA A 90 16.67 4.34 -0.31
N LEU A 91 17.98 4.22 -0.54
CA LEU A 91 18.64 2.96 -0.84
C LEU A 91 18.63 2.02 0.38
N THR A 92 18.91 2.53 1.58
CA THR A 92 18.83 1.74 2.82
C THR A 92 17.41 1.23 3.04
N LYS A 93 16.39 2.08 2.87
CA LYS A 93 14.98 1.67 2.97
C LYS A 93 14.52 0.69 1.88
N LEU A 94 15.20 0.61 0.75
CA LEU A 94 14.94 -0.42 -0.28
C LEU A 94 15.64 -1.74 0.04
N LYS A 95 16.81 -1.69 0.67
CA LYS A 95 17.59 -2.86 1.06
C LYS A 95 17.11 -3.50 2.35
N SER A 96 16.54 -2.72 3.26
CA SER A 96 15.88 -3.26 4.44
C SER A 96 14.65 -4.07 4.01
N PRO A 97 14.42 -5.27 4.59
CA PRO A 97 13.15 -5.95 4.43
C PRO A 97 12.03 -4.99 4.79
N ILE A 98 10.95 -4.97 4.01
CA ILE A 98 9.77 -4.15 4.29
C ILE A 98 9.22 -4.60 5.65
N GLN A 99 9.63 -3.94 6.73
CA GLN A 99 9.11 -4.20 8.06
C GLN A 99 7.70 -3.62 8.13
N VAL A 100 6.75 -4.52 8.39
CA VAL A 100 5.36 -4.20 8.64
C VAL A 100 5.30 -3.62 10.06
N ALA A 101 4.91 -2.35 10.18
CA ALA A 101 4.40 -1.77 11.42
C ALA A 101 2.88 -1.92 11.44
#